data_AF-A0AA91E9M7-F1
#
_entry.id   AF-A0AA91E9M7-F1
#
_cell.length_a   1.000
_cell.length_b   1.000
_cell.length_c   1.000
_cell.angle_alpha   90.00
_cell.angle_beta   90.00
_cell.angle_gamma   90.00
#
_symmetry.space_group_name_H-M   'P 1'
#
loop_
_entity.id
_entity.type
_entity.pdbx_description
1 polymer ?
#
loop_
_entity_poly.entity_id
_entity_poly.type
_entity_poly.pdbx_seq_one_letter_code
_entity_poly.pdbx_strand_id
1 'polypeptide(L)'
;MLNDISEQVVWHGLTLSSEDWKHIFTASLKGQRSAPGIEGGFVVLGQSTSRMTVGEMRDLIELIQAFGAEHNVKFGDDAIAAMRWAQQHNRSSAA
;
A
#
# COMPACT_ATOMS: atom_id res chain seq x y z
N MET A 1 -8.81 -1.04 3.65
CA MET A 1 -7.53 -0.50 4.16
C MET A 1 -7.20 0.85 3.52
N LEU A 2 -6.97 0.89 2.20
CA LEU A 2 -6.59 2.15 1.52
C LEU A 2 -7.70 3.21 1.58
N ASN A 3 -8.96 2.79 1.44
CA ASN A 3 -10.10 3.70 1.59
C ASN A 3 -10.19 4.28 3.00
N ASP A 4 -10.02 3.43 4.03
CA ASP A 4 -10.04 3.88 5.42
C ASP A 4 -8.97 4.95 5.68
N ILE A 5 -7.77 4.80 5.10
CA ILE A 5 -6.69 5.79 5.21
C ILE A 5 -7.04 7.06 4.43
N SER A 6 -7.52 6.92 3.19
CA SER A 6 -7.90 8.03 2.32
C SER A 6 -8.92 8.96 2.98
N GLU A 7 -9.89 8.40 3.71
CA GLU A 7 -10.93 9.16 4.39
C GLU A 7 -10.46 9.82 5.70
N GLN A 8 -9.40 9.30 6.32
CA GLN A 8 -9.03 9.67 7.70
C GLN A 8 -7.70 10.42 7.81
N VAL A 9 -6.84 10.39 6.79
CA VAL A 9 -5.49 10.96 6.84
C VAL A 9 -5.32 12.12 5.87
N VAL A 10 -4.97 13.29 6.43
CA VAL A 10 -4.45 14.43 5.67
C VAL A 10 -2.92 14.35 5.66
N TRP A 11 -2.33 14.13 4.48
CA TRP A 11 -0.90 13.94 4.30
C TRP A 11 -0.25 15.21 3.76
N HIS A 12 0.61 15.84 4.56
CA HIS A 12 1.26 17.11 4.21
C HIS A 12 0.30 18.19 3.67
N GLY A 13 -0.90 18.29 4.27
CA GLY A 13 -1.92 19.25 3.86
C GLY A 13 -2.79 18.82 2.68
N LEU A 14 -2.60 17.60 2.15
CA LEU A 14 -3.36 17.04 1.05
C LEU A 14 -4.23 15.86 1.51
N THR A 15 -5.46 15.82 1.01
CA THR A 15 -6.28 14.60 1.02
C THR A 15 -5.97 13.81 -0.24
N LEU A 16 -5.60 12.55 -0.08
CA LEU A 16 -5.17 11.68 -1.18
C LEU A 16 -6.20 10.58 -1.39
N SER A 17 -6.42 10.18 -2.65
CA SER A 17 -7.33 9.08 -2.97
C SER A 17 -6.76 7.73 -2.55
N SER A 18 -7.61 6.69 -2.49
CA SER A 18 -7.17 5.31 -2.26
C SER A 18 -6.09 4.86 -3.25
N GLU A 19 -6.17 5.30 -4.50
CA GLU A 19 -5.19 4.97 -5.54
C GLU A 19 -3.86 5.68 -5.33
N ASP A 20 -3.87 6.94 -4.89
CA ASP A 20 -2.65 7.67 -4.54
C ASP A 20 -1.94 7.02 -3.35
N TRP A 21 -2.69 6.64 -2.31
CA TRP A 21 -2.15 5.88 -1.19
C TRP A 21 -1.56 4.54 -1.63
N LYS A 22 -2.20 3.83 -2.57
CA LYS A 22 -1.62 2.62 -3.17
C LYS A 22 -0.27 2.91 -3.80
N HIS A 23 -0.14 3.99 -4.56
CA HIS A 23 1.13 4.39 -5.16
C HIS A 23 2.20 4.68 -4.11
N ILE A 24 1.85 5.39 -3.03
CA ILE A 24 2.78 5.69 -1.93
C ILE A 24 3.27 4.41 -1.26
N PHE A 25 2.37 3.52 -0.82
CA PHE A 25 2.79 2.32 -0.09
C PHE A 25 3.58 1.34 -0.96
N THR A 26 3.17 1.15 -2.21
CA THR A 26 3.90 0.26 -3.13
C THR A 26 5.28 0.81 -3.49
N ALA A 27 5.41 2.13 -3.61
CA ALA A 27 6.70 2.80 -3.79
C ALA A 27 7.61 2.65 -2.56
N SER A 28 7.07 2.82 -1.35
CA SER A 28 7.84 2.65 -0.11
C SER A 28 8.34 1.22 0.07
N LEU A 29 7.58 0.22 -0.40
CA LEU A 29 7.95 -1.19 -0.26
C LEU A 29 8.99 -1.65 -1.30
N LYS A 30 8.81 -1.30 -2.58
CA LYS A 30 9.60 -1.87 -3.70
C LYS A 30 10.37 -0.82 -4.52
N GLY A 31 10.32 0.44 -4.12
CA GLY A 31 10.78 1.55 -4.94
C GLY A 31 9.90 1.78 -6.17
N GLN A 32 10.35 2.70 -7.01
CA GLN A 32 9.71 3.03 -8.29
C GLN A 32 10.74 3.02 -9.40
N ARG A 33 10.26 2.80 -10.63
CA ARG A 33 11.07 2.99 -11.84
C ARG A 33 10.64 4.27 -12.51
N SER A 34 11.57 4.97 -13.14
CA SER A 34 11.29 6.10 -14.02
C SER A 34 11.65 5.77 -15.46
N ALA A 35 10.95 6.40 -16.41
CA ALA A 35 11.28 6.33 -17.82
C ALA A 35 11.26 7.73 -18.45
N PRO A 36 11.98 7.97 -19.57
CA PRO A 36 11.85 9.21 -20.32
C PRO A 36 10.41 9.45 -20.78
N GLY A 37 9.93 10.69 -20.65
CA GLY A 37 8.60 11.09 -21.12
C GLY A 37 8.55 11.28 -22.63
N ILE A 38 7.36 11.08 -23.23
CA ILE A 38 7.14 11.22 -24.68
C ILE A 38 7.41 12.66 -25.13
N GLU A 39 7.05 13.64 -24.32
CA GLU A 39 7.23 15.08 -24.59
C GLU A 39 8.46 15.67 -23.86
N GLY A 40 9.39 14.80 -23.44
CA GLY A 40 10.50 15.16 -22.55
C GLY A 40 10.16 14.95 -21.07
N GLY A 41 11.13 15.25 -20.19
CA GLY A 41 11.02 14.97 -18.76
C GLY A 41 11.07 13.47 -18.43
N PHE A 42 10.47 13.08 -17.30
CA PHE A 42 10.38 11.69 -16.87
C PHE A 42 8.98 11.36 -16.34
N VAL A 43 8.60 10.10 -16.49
CA VAL A 43 7.37 9.53 -15.91
C VAL A 43 7.74 8.51 -14.85
N VAL A 44 7.06 8.56 -13.71
CA VAL A 44 7.19 7.56 -12.65
C VAL A 44 6.23 6.41 -12.93
N LEU A 45 6.76 5.19 -12.98
CA LEU A 45 6.00 3.98 -13.26
C LEU A 45 5.61 3.33 -11.93
N GLY A 46 4.31 3.38 -11.63
CA GLY A 46 3.72 2.70 -10.48
C GLY A 46 3.93 1.19 -10.53
N GLN A 47 3.99 0.57 -9.34
CA GLN A 47 4.08 -0.89 -9.23
C GLN A 47 2.69 -1.52 -9.29
N SER A 48 2.56 -2.58 -10.08
CA SER A 48 1.31 -3.32 -10.23
C SER A 48 1.14 -4.29 -9.07
N THR A 49 0.17 -4.04 -8.19
CA THR A 49 -0.13 -4.97 -7.08
C THR A 49 -0.65 -6.31 -7.57
N SER A 50 -1.30 -6.37 -8.73
CA SER A 50 -1.75 -7.63 -9.36
C SER A 50 -0.62 -8.57 -9.77
N ARG A 51 0.63 -8.09 -9.83
CA ARG A 51 1.82 -8.89 -10.15
C ARG A 51 2.66 -9.22 -8.91
N MET A 52 2.20 -8.82 -7.73
CA MET A 52 2.91 -9.10 -6.48
C MET A 52 2.81 -10.59 -6.13
N THR A 53 3.89 -11.14 -5.59
CA THR A 53 3.83 -12.45 -4.95
C THR A 53 2.98 -12.39 -3.69
N VAL A 54 2.58 -13.55 -3.15
CA VAL A 54 1.87 -13.61 -1.86
C VAL A 54 2.70 -12.94 -0.75
N GLY A 55 4.02 -13.17 -0.72
CA GLY A 55 4.91 -12.51 0.24
C GLY A 55 4.86 -10.99 0.14
N GLU A 56 5.01 -10.45 -1.07
CA GLU A 56 4.99 -9.00 -1.30
C GLU A 56 3.65 -8.35 -0.95
N MET A 57 2.53 -9.03 -1.23
CA MET A 57 1.22 -8.53 -0.86
C MET A 57 1.04 -8.50 0.67
N ARG A 58 1.60 -9.47 1.38
CA ARG A 58 1.56 -9.51 2.85
C ARG A 58 2.37 -8.39 3.46
N ASP A 59 3.59 -8.17 2.96
CA ASP A 59 4.45 -7.08 3.40
C ASP A 59 3.78 -5.72 3.15
N LEU A 60 3.08 -5.58 2.02
CA LEU A 60 2.30 -4.38 1.71
C LEU A 60 1.15 -4.17 2.71
N ILE A 61 0.38 -5.23 3.03
CA ILE A 61 -0.70 -5.15 4.01
C ILE A 61 -0.16 -4.79 5.40
N GLU A 62 0.96 -5.39 5.81
CA GLU A 62 1.61 -5.10 7.08
C GLU A 62 2.09 -3.65 7.17
N LEU A 63 2.70 -3.13 6.10
CA LEU A 63 3.09 -1.73 5.98
C LEU A 63 1.88 -0.78 6.12
N ILE A 64 0.79 -1.08 5.41
CA ILE A 64 -0.44 -0.27 5.46
C ILE A 64 -1.07 -0.31 6.85
N GLN A 65 -1.06 -1.47 7.50
CA GLN A 65 -1.57 -1.65 8.85
C GLN A 65 -0.75 -0.84 9.86
N ALA A 66 0.59 -0.92 9.79
CA ALA A 66 1.49 -0.17 10.68
C ALA A 66 1.28 1.33 10.53
N PHE A 67 1.26 1.84 9.30
CA PHE A 67 0.97 3.25 9.01
C PHE A 67 -0.39 3.67 9.57
N GLY A 68 -1.45 2.90 9.31
CA GLY A 68 -2.78 3.22 9.84
C GLY A 68 -2.82 3.27 11.37
N ALA A 69 -2.10 2.38 12.05
CA ALA A 69 -2.01 2.37 13.50
C ALA A 69 -1.32 3.64 14.03
N GLU A 70 -0.21 4.06 13.43
CA GLU A 70 0.50 5.30 13.78
C GLU A 70 -0.36 6.55 13.59
N HIS A 71 -1.25 6.52 12.59
CA HIS A 71 -2.18 7.61 12.27
C HIS A 71 -3.56 7.47 12.92
N ASN A 72 -3.76 6.51 13.83
CA ASN A 72 -5.03 6.25 14.53
C ASN A 72 -6.22 6.00 13.57
N VAL A 73 -5.96 5.39 12.42
CA VAL A 73 -6.98 5.03 11.43
C VAL A 73 -7.86 3.92 11.99
N LYS A 74 -9.17 4.11 11.92
CA LYS A 74 -10.16 3.09 12.25
C LYS A 74 -10.44 2.26 11.02
N PHE A 75 -9.98 1.01 11.04
CA PHE A 75 -10.14 0.07 9.93
C PHE A 75 -11.47 -0.67 10.00
N GLY A 76 -12.21 -0.69 8.88
CA GLY A 76 -13.45 -1.47 8.74
C GLY A 76 -13.25 -2.97 8.54
N ASP A 77 -14.34 -3.71 8.36
CA ASP A 77 -14.34 -5.17 8.29
C ASP A 77 -13.50 -5.74 7.14
N ASP A 78 -13.55 -5.12 5.95
CA ASP A 78 -12.75 -5.53 4.80
C ASP A 78 -11.24 -5.38 5.07
N ALA A 79 -10.86 -4.33 5.79
CA ALA A 79 -9.47 -4.12 6.20
C ALA A 79 -9.01 -5.16 7.21
N ILE A 80 -9.88 -5.48 8.18
CA ILE A 80 -9.62 -6.53 9.17
C ILE A 80 -9.48 -7.90 8.48
N ALA A 81 -10.29 -8.19 7.47
CA ALA A 81 -10.20 -9.41 6.68
C ALA A 81 -8.85 -9.51 5.93
N ALA A 82 -8.40 -8.42 5.31
CA ALA A 82 -7.10 -8.36 4.64
C ALA A 82 -5.92 -8.59 5.61
N MET A 83 -5.95 -7.98 6.80
CA MET A 83 -4.93 -8.19 7.84
C MET A 83 -4.88 -9.64 8.32
N ARG A 84 -6.05 -10.26 8.55
CA ARG A 84 -6.13 -11.68 8.93
C ARG A 84 -5.57 -12.58 7.84
N TRP A 85 -5.90 -12.30 6.57
CA TRP A 85 -5.33 -13.03 5.44
C TRP A 85 -3.80 -12.94 5.44
N ALA A 86 -3.24 -11.75 5.66
CA ALA A 86 -1.80 -11.54 5.68
C ALA A 86 -1.10 -12.30 6.82
N GLN A 87 -1.72 -12.36 8.01
CA GLN A 87 -1.22 -13.10 9.17
C GLN A 87 -1.22 -14.62 8.94
N GLN A 88 -2.27 -15.17 8.33
CA GLN A 88 -2.37 -16.61 8.05
C GLN A 88 -1.24 -17.08 7.13
N HIS A 89 -0.95 -16.30 6.10
CA HIS A 89 0.07 -16.64 5.12
C HIS A 89 1.50 -16.37 5.62
N ASN A 90 1.68 -15.84 6.85
CA ASN A 90 2.99 -15.69 7.51
C ASN A 90 3.54 -17.00 8.05
N ARG A 91 2.65 -17.92 8.43
CA ARG A 91 3.03 -19.19 9.06
C ARG A 91 3.41 -20.28 8.06
N SER A 92 3.16 -20.06 6.77
CA SER A 92 3.41 -21.05 5.70
C SER A 92 4.84 -21.02 5.15
N SER A 93 5.70 -20.07 5.57
CA SER A 93 7.12 -20.01 5.19
C SER A 93 8.08 -20.44 6.32
N ALA A 94 7.54 -20.97 7.42
CA ALA A 94 8.31 -21.40 8.60
C ALA A 94 8.33 -22.94 8.79
N ALA A 95 8.06 -23.71 7.73
CA ALA A 95 8.11 -25.17 7.72
C ALA A 95 9.09 -25.69 6.67
#